data_AF-A0A9D4L581-F1
#
_entry.id   AF-A0A9D4L581-F1
#
_cell.length_a   1.000
_cell.length_b   1.000
_cell.length_c   1.000
_cell.angle_alpha   90.00
_cell.angle_beta   90.00
_cell.angle_gamma   90.00
#
_symmetry.space_group_name_H-M   'P 1'
#
loop_
_entity.id
_entity.type
_entity.pdbx_description
1 polymer ?
#
loop_
_entity_poly.entity_id
_entity_poly.type
_entity_poly.pdbx_seq_one_letter_code
_entity_poly.pdbx_strand_id
1 'polypeptide(L)'
;MSLSDSADSRLKEQRSALVNIFSDGTILWMPQAILKSTCAFNTKYFPFDENECHLKFGSWTHDGTKMDLKFFDGKEQLMVDDFVPGNEWDIIGNRAERNVKLYECCKETPFLDLMFYMRLKRRTAFYGFIVLIPCALLSCLTLVIFWVPPEAPAKLMLGETLH
;
A
#
# COMPACT_ATOMS: atom_id res chain seq x y z
N MET A 1 5.50 5.56 19.70
CA MET A 1 5.30 4.53 18.64
C MET A 1 5.84 5.09 17.34
N SER A 2 6.63 4.33 16.59
CA SER A 2 7.20 4.73 15.30
C SER A 2 6.89 3.69 14.24
N LEU A 3 6.69 4.14 12.99
CA LEU A 3 6.59 3.28 11.82
C LEU A 3 8.01 2.86 11.40
N SER A 4 8.35 1.58 11.47
CA SER A 4 9.71 1.11 11.15
C SER A 4 9.98 1.04 9.65
N ASP A 5 8.98 0.64 8.85
CA ASP A 5 9.11 0.52 7.38
C ASP A 5 8.72 1.83 6.67
N SER A 6 9.07 2.97 7.28
CA SER A 6 8.73 4.28 6.73
C SER A 6 9.53 4.59 5.47
N ALA A 7 8.85 4.98 4.39
CA ALA A 7 9.46 5.47 3.16
C ALA A 7 9.90 6.95 3.27
N ASP A 8 9.43 7.66 4.29
CA ASP A 8 9.73 9.08 4.51
C ASP A 8 10.88 9.27 5.51
N SER A 9 11.91 10.01 5.11
CA SER A 9 13.04 10.35 5.98
C SER A 9 12.70 11.45 7.00
N ARG A 10 11.55 12.12 6.83
CA ARG A 10 11.04 13.15 7.74
C ARG A 10 9.82 12.59 8.46
N LEU A 11 10.00 12.01 9.65
CA LEU A 11 8.92 11.67 10.59
C LEU A 11 8.22 12.93 11.19
N LYS A 12 7.98 13.97 10.37
CA LYS A 12 7.44 15.29 10.74
C LYS A 12 5.98 15.50 10.31
N GLU A 13 5.26 14.44 9.94
CA GLU A 13 3.84 14.52 9.55
C GLU A 13 2.86 14.14 10.67
N GLN A 14 3.33 13.94 11.91
CA GLN A 14 2.46 13.75 13.06
C GLN A 14 2.06 15.12 13.65
N ARG A 15 0.77 15.45 13.57
CA ARG A 15 0.25 16.71 14.12
C ARG A 15 0.19 16.65 15.64
N SER A 16 0.44 17.77 16.30
CA SER A 16 0.18 17.92 17.73
C SER A 16 -1.31 17.65 17.99
N ALA A 17 -1.58 16.72 18.89
CA ALA A 17 -2.93 16.36 19.30
C ALA A 17 -3.06 16.48 20.81
N LEU A 18 -4.24 16.87 21.26
CA LEU A 18 -4.57 16.89 22.69
C LEU A 18 -4.58 15.45 23.23
N VAL A 19 -4.26 15.34 24.51
CA VAL A 19 -4.23 14.08 25.24
C VAL A 19 -5.42 14.06 26.18
N ASN A 20 -6.26 13.03 26.08
CA ASN A 20 -7.38 12.84 26.99
C ASN A 20 -6.91 12.04 28.20
N ILE A 21 -7.09 12.60 29.39
CA ILE A 21 -6.68 11.99 30.66
C ILE A 21 -7.94 11.67 31.46
N PHE A 22 -8.11 10.42 31.82
CA PHE A 22 -9.21 9.94 32.63
C PHE A 22 -8.84 9.94 34.12
N SER A 23 -9.85 9.97 35.00
CA SER A 23 -9.64 10.04 36.46
C SER A 23 -8.98 8.80 37.06
N ASP A 24 -9.01 7.67 36.36
CA ASP A 24 -8.33 6.42 36.71
C ASP A 24 -6.85 6.39 36.32
N GLY A 25 -6.35 7.47 35.68
CA GLY A 25 -4.99 7.56 35.17
C GLY A 25 -4.82 6.99 33.76
N THR A 26 -5.89 6.51 33.11
CA THR A 26 -5.85 6.09 31.72
C THR A 26 -5.63 7.30 30.81
N ILE A 27 -4.76 7.13 29.81
CA ILE A 27 -4.42 8.18 28.84
C ILE A 27 -4.81 7.70 27.43
N LEU A 28 -5.60 8.51 26.74
CA LEU A 28 -5.95 8.29 25.34
C LEU A 28 -5.33 9.37 24.45
N TRP A 29 -4.50 8.93 23.51
CA TRP A 29 -3.81 9.80 22.56
C TRP A 29 -3.96 9.28 21.14
N MET A 30 -4.65 10.06 20.30
CA MET A 30 -4.99 9.68 18.92
C MET A 30 -4.59 10.82 17.96
N PRO A 31 -3.29 10.96 17.63
CA PRO A 31 -2.82 11.98 16.72
C PRO A 31 -3.16 11.65 15.27
N GLN A 32 -3.52 12.68 14.49
CA GLN A 32 -3.64 12.53 13.04
C GLN A 32 -2.23 12.52 12.42
N ALA A 33 -1.95 11.49 11.61
CA ALA A 33 -0.68 11.35 10.92
C ALA A 33 -0.90 10.84 9.49
N ILE A 34 -0.08 11.33 8.57
CA ILE A 34 0.09 10.72 7.25
C ILE A 34 1.26 9.75 7.37
N LEU A 35 1.02 8.49 7.00
CA LEU A 35 2.00 7.42 7.09
C LEU A 35 2.36 6.97 5.68
N LYS A 36 3.65 7.01 5.37
CA LYS A 36 4.20 6.54 4.10
C LYS A 36 5.08 5.34 4.38
N SER A 37 4.70 4.17 3.88
CA SER A 37 5.50 2.96 3.95
C SER A 37 5.96 2.50 2.58
N THR A 38 7.02 1.69 2.57
CA THR A 38 7.43 0.97 1.37
C THR A 38 6.67 -0.34 1.28
N CYS A 39 6.25 -0.70 0.06
CA CYS A 39 5.61 -1.97 -0.23
C CYS A 39 6.09 -2.47 -1.60
N ALA A 40 6.41 -3.76 -1.70
CA ALA A 40 6.81 -4.39 -2.95
C ALA A 40 5.57 -4.90 -3.70
N PHE A 41 5.36 -4.40 -4.91
CA PHE A 41 4.22 -4.78 -5.77
C PHE A 41 4.63 -5.83 -6.79
N ASN A 42 3.76 -6.80 -7.04
CA ASN A 42 3.92 -7.78 -8.11
C ASN A 42 3.01 -7.40 -9.28
N THR A 43 3.60 -6.92 -10.38
CA THR A 43 2.89 -6.43 -11.56
C THR A 43 2.66 -7.49 -12.64
N LYS A 44 2.88 -8.79 -12.35
CA LYS A 44 2.75 -9.87 -13.33
C LYS A 44 1.38 -9.94 -14.00
N TYR A 45 0.31 -9.62 -13.25
CA TYR A 45 -1.07 -9.70 -13.72
C TYR A 45 -1.73 -8.33 -13.91
N PHE A 46 -0.94 -7.27 -14.07
CA PHE A 46 -1.48 -5.93 -14.28
C PHE A 46 -2.50 -5.90 -15.44
N PRO A 47 -3.66 -5.21 -15.30
CA PRO A 47 -4.13 -4.43 -14.15
C PRO A 47 -4.96 -5.22 -13.12
N PHE A 48 -5.05 -6.54 -13.24
CA PHE A 48 -5.83 -7.44 -12.37
C PHE A 48 -5.02 -7.95 -11.16
N ASP A 49 -4.07 -7.15 -10.70
CA ASP A 49 -3.14 -7.50 -9.64
C ASP A 49 -3.75 -7.31 -8.23
N GLU A 50 -3.37 -8.23 -7.34
CA GLU A 50 -3.66 -8.17 -5.90
C GLU A 50 -2.32 -8.18 -5.15
N ASN A 51 -2.15 -7.25 -4.22
CA ASN A 51 -0.90 -7.03 -3.51
C ASN A 51 -1.15 -6.95 -2.00
N GLU A 52 -0.26 -7.52 -1.19
CA GLU A 52 -0.32 -7.43 0.28
C GLU A 52 0.80 -6.51 0.78
N CYS A 53 0.41 -5.38 1.38
CA CYS A 53 1.31 -4.42 1.97
C CYS A 53 1.23 -4.49 3.49
N HIS A 54 2.32 -4.14 4.18
CA HIS A 54 2.35 -4.13 5.64
C HIS A 54 2.81 -2.78 6.20
N LEU A 55 2.32 -2.48 7.40
CA LEU A 55 2.74 -1.35 8.23
C LEU A 55 3.27 -1.90 9.53
N LYS A 56 4.54 -1.58 9.84
CA LYS A 56 5.19 -2.00 11.08
C LYS A 56 5.23 -0.90 12.11
N PHE A 57 4.53 -1.08 13.22
CA PHE A 57 4.62 -0.18 14.35
C PHE A 57 5.35 -0.81 15.52
N GLY A 58 6.31 -0.10 16.09
CA GLY A 58 7.05 -0.53 17.26
C GLY A 58 7.57 0.64 18.06
N SER A 59 8.16 0.34 19.21
CA SER A 59 8.99 1.32 19.93
C SER A 59 10.40 1.29 19.36
N TRP A 60 10.96 2.47 19.09
CA TRP A 60 12.37 2.58 18.68
C TRP A 60 13.32 2.48 19.88
N THR A 61 12.89 2.97 21.05
CA THR A 61 13.77 3.20 22.21
C THR A 61 13.50 2.27 23.38
N HIS A 62 12.35 1.61 23.42
CA HIS A 62 11.95 0.75 24.53
C HIS A 62 11.78 -0.70 24.06
N ASP A 63 12.31 -1.62 24.85
CA ASP A 63 12.16 -3.05 24.71
C ASP A 63 10.87 -3.54 25.39
N GLY A 64 10.54 -4.81 25.19
CA GLY A 64 9.33 -5.45 25.71
C GLY A 64 9.27 -5.55 27.24
N THR A 65 10.39 -5.35 27.94
CA THR A 65 10.40 -5.29 29.42
C THR A 65 9.88 -3.95 29.96
N LYS A 66 10.03 -2.87 29.17
CA LYS A 66 9.61 -1.52 29.55
C LYS A 66 8.27 -1.12 28.96
N MET A 67 7.97 -1.62 27.76
CA MET A 67 6.76 -1.25 27.02
C MET A 67 6.11 -2.48 26.40
N ASP A 68 4.91 -2.83 26.84
CA ASP A 68 4.11 -3.89 26.25
C ASP A 68 3.10 -3.31 25.23
N LEU A 69 3.29 -3.64 23.95
CA LEU A 69 2.39 -3.22 22.87
C LEU A 69 1.25 -4.23 22.71
N LYS A 70 0.01 -3.74 22.73
CA LYS A 70 -1.21 -4.55 22.53
C LYS A 70 -2.14 -3.87 21.53
N PHE A 71 -2.99 -4.67 20.90
CA PHE A 71 -4.07 -4.16 20.07
C PHE A 71 -5.11 -3.43 20.91
N PHE A 72 -5.63 -2.34 20.37
CA PHE A 72 -6.74 -1.62 20.98
C PHE A 72 -7.97 -2.53 20.99
N ASP A 73 -8.61 -2.69 22.16
CA ASP A 73 -9.80 -3.54 22.34
C ASP A 73 -9.58 -5.02 21.93
N GLY A 74 -8.32 -5.49 21.89
CA GLY A 74 -7.98 -6.85 21.48
C GLY A 74 -8.28 -7.16 19.99
N LYS A 75 -8.54 -6.15 19.17
CA LYS A 75 -8.90 -6.32 17.75
C LYS A 75 -7.66 -6.42 16.88
N GLU A 76 -7.44 -7.58 16.29
CA GLU A 76 -6.31 -7.88 15.38
C GLU A 76 -6.57 -7.40 13.94
N GLN A 77 -7.08 -6.18 13.80
CA GLN A 77 -7.41 -5.57 12.52
C GLN A 77 -7.37 -4.05 12.59
N LEU A 78 -7.21 -3.41 11.42
CA LEU A 78 -7.44 -1.97 11.31
C LEU A 78 -8.94 -1.69 11.43
N MET A 79 -9.32 -0.64 12.15
CA MET A 79 -10.68 -0.12 12.15
C MET A 79 -10.87 0.67 10.85
N VAL A 80 -11.78 0.22 9.99
CA VAL A 80 -12.01 0.75 8.64
C VAL A 80 -13.41 1.37 8.52
N ASP A 81 -14.10 1.60 9.63
CA ASP A 81 -15.50 2.06 9.67
C ASP A 81 -15.67 3.46 9.06
N ASP A 82 -14.72 4.36 9.32
CA ASP A 82 -14.67 5.73 8.78
C ASP A 82 -13.79 5.85 7.52
N PHE A 83 -13.51 4.73 6.85
CA PHE A 83 -12.66 4.73 5.66
C PHE A 83 -13.39 5.30 4.45
N VAL A 84 -12.75 6.27 3.79
CA VAL A 84 -13.19 6.79 2.51
C VAL A 84 -12.48 6.00 1.39
N PRO A 85 -13.21 5.22 0.56
CA PRO A 85 -12.61 4.42 -0.48
C PRO A 85 -11.92 5.28 -1.54
N GLY A 86 -10.72 4.86 -1.94
CA GLY A 86 -9.96 5.49 -3.02
C GLY A 86 -10.50 5.13 -4.41
N ASN A 87 -9.92 5.76 -5.44
CA ASN A 87 -10.30 5.52 -6.84
C ASN A 87 -9.45 4.45 -7.54
N GLU A 88 -8.29 4.10 -6.99
CA GLU A 88 -7.33 3.19 -7.63
C GLU A 88 -7.33 1.80 -7.00
N TRP A 89 -7.55 1.71 -5.68
CA TRP A 89 -7.38 0.49 -4.90
C TRP A 89 -8.56 0.22 -3.99
N ASP A 90 -8.99 -1.05 -3.97
CA ASP A 90 -9.94 -1.58 -3.01
C ASP A 90 -9.20 -2.37 -1.92
N ILE A 91 -9.58 -2.15 -0.66
CA ILE A 91 -9.07 -2.94 0.47
C ILE A 91 -9.93 -4.20 0.55
N ILE A 92 -9.34 -5.35 0.24
CA ILE A 92 -10.01 -6.67 0.26
C ILE A 92 -9.67 -7.48 1.53
N GLY A 93 -8.74 -7.01 2.36
CA GLY A 93 -8.42 -7.62 3.64
C GLY A 93 -7.50 -6.75 4.51
N ASN A 94 -7.66 -6.84 5.83
CA ASN A 94 -7.02 -5.98 6.83
C ASN A 94 -6.69 -6.76 8.12
N ARG A 95 -5.76 -7.72 8.07
CA ARG A 95 -5.33 -8.49 9.26
C ARG A 95 -4.21 -7.78 10.02
N ALA A 96 -4.06 -8.03 11.31
CA ALA A 96 -2.93 -7.54 12.10
C ALA A 96 -2.32 -8.65 12.97
N GLU A 97 -1.03 -8.57 13.24
CA GLU A 97 -0.29 -9.57 14.02
C GLU A 97 0.68 -8.89 14.98
N ARG A 98 0.77 -9.40 16.21
CA ARG A 98 1.75 -8.95 17.21
C ARG A 98 2.95 -9.86 17.17
N ASN A 99 4.14 -9.31 16.90
CA ASN A 99 5.39 -10.07 16.93
C ASN A 99 6.25 -9.72 18.14
N VAL A 100 6.98 -10.74 18.58
CA VAL A 100 8.04 -10.64 19.58
C VAL A 100 9.33 -11.02 18.88
N LYS A 101 10.22 -10.04 18.65
CA LYS A 101 11.48 -10.26 17.94
C LYS A 101 12.67 -10.04 18.87
N LEU A 102 13.60 -10.99 18.85
CA LEU A 102 14.92 -10.83 19.43
C LEU A 102 15.87 -10.44 18.32
N TYR A 103 16.48 -9.25 18.43
CA TYR A 103 17.44 -8.77 17.44
C TYR A 103 18.85 -9.27 17.80
N GLU A 104 19.70 -9.43 16.78
CA GLU A 104 21.07 -9.92 16.99
C GLU A 104 21.90 -9.00 17.88
N CYS A 105 21.65 -7.69 17.82
CA CYS A 105 22.31 -6.70 18.68
C CYS A 105 21.90 -6.79 20.16
N CYS A 106 20.72 -7.36 20.45
CA CYS A 106 20.13 -7.38 21.79
C CYS A 106 19.35 -8.70 21.99
N LYS A 107 20.08 -9.80 22.23
CA LYS A 107 19.49 -11.14 22.43
C LYS A 107 18.92 -11.37 23.84
N GLU A 108 19.16 -10.45 24.75
CA GLU A 108 18.72 -10.57 26.14
C GLU A 108 17.29 -10.07 26.34
N THR A 109 16.87 -9.07 25.55
CA THR A 109 15.55 -8.45 25.68
C THR A 109 14.79 -8.46 24.35
N PRO A 110 13.53 -8.94 24.33
CA PRO A 110 12.73 -8.95 23.12
C PRO A 110 12.17 -7.56 22.83
N PHE A 111 12.07 -7.22 21.55
CA PHE A 111 11.33 -6.06 21.06
C PHE A 111 9.97 -6.49 20.55
N LEU A 112 8.98 -5.63 20.79
CA LEU A 112 7.60 -5.86 20.38
C LEU A 112 7.25 -4.99 19.18
N ASP A 113 6.58 -5.58 18.20
CA ASP A 113 6.03 -4.86 17.06
C ASP A 113 4.63 -5.36 16.71
N LEU A 114 3.80 -4.45 16.18
CA LEU A 114 2.49 -4.73 15.60
C LEU A 114 2.60 -4.56 14.08
N MET A 115 2.36 -5.64 13.34
CA MET A 115 2.20 -5.61 11.88
C MET A 115 0.73 -5.43 11.56
N PHE A 116 0.42 -4.52 10.64
CA PHE A 116 -0.88 -4.45 10.00
C PHE A 116 -0.71 -4.77 8.52
N TYR A 117 -1.40 -5.80 8.04
CA TYR A 117 -1.38 -6.23 6.65
C TYR A 117 -2.66 -5.79 5.94
N MET A 118 -2.48 -5.11 4.82
CA MET A 118 -3.56 -4.66 3.95
C MET A 118 -3.43 -5.36 2.60
N ARG A 119 -4.46 -6.09 2.21
CA ARG A 119 -4.58 -6.65 0.86
C ARG A 119 -5.31 -5.66 -0.01
N LEU A 120 -4.63 -5.20 -1.05
CA LEU A 120 -5.07 -4.18 -1.98
C LEU A 120 -5.32 -4.82 -3.34
N LYS A 121 -6.48 -4.53 -3.92
CA LYS A 121 -6.87 -4.94 -5.27
C LYS A 121 -7.03 -3.73 -6.16
N ARG A 122 -6.42 -3.75 -7.35
CA ARG A 122 -6.50 -2.62 -8.29
C ARG A 122 -7.89 -2.54 -8.93
N ARG A 123 -8.43 -1.33 -9.06
CA ARG A 123 -9.62 -1.05 -9.88
C ARG A 123 -9.25 -1.05 -11.36
N THR A 124 -9.62 -2.12 -12.05
CA THR A 124 -9.16 -2.42 -13.42
C THR A 124 -9.85 -1.63 -14.52
N ALA A 125 -11.07 -1.12 -14.27
CA ALA A 125 -11.93 -0.55 -15.31
C ALA A 125 -11.23 0.56 -16.11
N PHE A 126 -10.59 1.52 -15.42
CA PHE A 126 -9.88 2.63 -16.06
C PHE A 126 -8.70 2.16 -16.92
N TYR A 127 -7.91 1.21 -16.42
CA TYR A 127 -6.77 0.64 -17.15
C TYR A 127 -7.20 -0.18 -18.36
N GLY A 128 -8.37 -0.81 -18.31
CA GLY A 128 -8.95 -1.50 -19.45
C GLY A 128 -9.17 -0.55 -20.64
N PHE A 129 -9.83 0.59 -20.41
CA PHE A 129 -10.14 1.54 -21.47
C PHE A 129 -8.93 2.31 -22.01
N ILE A 130 -7.97 2.64 -21.16
CA ILE A 130 -6.88 3.56 -21.52
C ILE A 130 -5.59 2.84 -21.87
N VAL A 131 -5.36 1.63 -21.35
CA VAL A 131 -4.15 0.86 -21.64
C VAL A 131 -4.47 -0.31 -22.56
N LEU A 132 -5.39 -1.19 -22.16
CA LEU A 132 -5.62 -2.43 -22.92
C LEU A 132 -6.26 -2.18 -24.29
N ILE A 133 -7.28 -1.33 -24.38
CA ILE A 133 -7.95 -1.04 -25.66
C ILE A 133 -7.00 -0.37 -26.67
N PRO A 134 -6.27 0.71 -26.35
CA PRO A 134 -5.35 1.30 -27.32
C PRO A 134 -4.25 0.34 -27.76
N CYS A 135 -3.66 -0.44 -26.85
CA CYS A 135 -2.67 -1.46 -27.22
C CYS A 135 -3.25 -2.54 -28.15
N ALA A 136 -4.48 -3.00 -27.90
CA ALA A 136 -5.15 -3.95 -28.79
C ALA A 136 -5.46 -3.34 -30.16
N LEU A 137 -5.96 -2.10 -30.21
CA LEU A 137 -6.22 -1.38 -31.45
C LEU A 137 -4.95 -1.18 -32.27
N LEU A 138 -3.85 -0.75 -31.63
CA LEU A 138 -2.55 -0.61 -32.30
C LEU A 138 -2.04 -1.95 -32.83
N SER A 139 -2.19 -3.04 -32.06
CA SER A 139 -1.81 -4.39 -32.50
C SER A 139 -2.67 -4.88 -33.68
N CYS A 140 -3.95 -4.52 -33.73
CA CYS A 140 -4.80 -4.81 -34.88
C CYS A 140 -4.43 -3.98 -36.10
N LEU A 141 -4.11 -2.70 -35.92
CA LEU A 141 -3.70 -1.81 -37.01
C LEU A 141 -2.39 -2.27 -37.67
N THR A 142 -1.42 -2.76 -36.88
CA THR A 142 -0.18 -3.33 -37.44
C THR A 142 -0.46 -4.56 -38.30
N LEU A 143 -1.39 -5.44 -37.89
CA LEU A 143 -1.81 -6.59 -38.71
C LEU A 143 -2.50 -6.14 -40.02
N VAL A 144 -3.34 -5.10 -39.96
CA VAL A 144 -4.02 -4.55 -41.13
C VAL A 144 -3.02 -4.00 -42.15
N ILE A 145 -1.92 -3.36 -41.73
CA ILE A 145 -0.87 -2.87 -42.65
C ILE A 145 -0.28 -3.99 -43.52
N PHE A 146 -0.13 -5.20 -42.98
CA PHE A 146 0.35 -6.34 -43.76
C PHE A 146 -0.63 -6.78 -44.85
N TRP A 147 -1.93 -6.56 -44.65
CA TRP A 147 -3.00 -6.92 -45.59
C TRP A 147 -3.24 -5.85 -46.66
N VAL A 148 -2.84 -4.60 -46.41
CA VAL A 148 -3.02 -3.51 -47.38
C VAL A 148 -2.01 -3.66 -48.54
N PRO A 149 -2.48 -3.65 -49.80
CA PRO A 149 -1.61 -3.75 -50.98
C PRO A 149 -0.61 -2.58 -51.03
N PRO A 150 0.61 -2.82 -51.54
CA PRO A 150 1.69 -1.84 -51.51
C PRO A 150 1.42 -0.59 -52.35
N GLU A 151 0.53 -0.65 -53.35
CA GLU A 151 0.19 0.52 -54.16
C GLU A 151 -0.79 1.48 -53.48
N ALA A 152 -1.37 1.11 -52.33
CA ALA A 152 -2.33 1.95 -51.64
C ALA A 152 -1.62 3.08 -50.84
N PRO A 153 -1.95 4.36 -51.08
CA PRO A 153 -1.36 5.48 -50.31
C PRO A 153 -1.70 5.41 -48.82
N ALA A 154 -2.79 4.72 -48.45
CA ALA A 154 -3.16 4.45 -47.07
C ALA A 154 -2.09 3.65 -46.30
N LYS A 155 -1.29 2.81 -46.98
CA LYS A 155 -0.23 2.02 -46.34
C LYS A 155 0.92 2.88 -45.82
N LEU A 156 1.34 3.89 -46.60
CA LEU A 156 2.37 4.86 -46.23
C LEU A 156 1.90 5.70 -45.03
N MET A 157 0.67 6.21 -45.09
CA MET A 157 0.09 7.02 -44.02
C MET A 157 -0.04 6.25 -42.70
N LEU A 158 -0.54 5.01 -42.75
CA LEU A 158 -0.66 4.14 -41.56
C LEU A 158 0.70 3.74 -40.98
N GLY A 159 1.71 3.53 -41.84
CA GLY A 159 3.08 3.24 -41.41
C GLY A 159 3.72 4.42 -40.67
N GLU A 160 3.52 5.65 -41.13
CA GLU A 160 4.01 6.86 -40.45
C GLU A 160 3.30 7.13 -39.10
N THR A 161 2.03 6.74 -38.95
CA THR A 161 1.30 6.98 -37.68
C THR A 161 1.65 5.99 -36.56
N LEU A 162 2.26 4.86 -36.91
CA LEU A 162 2.62 3.77 -35.99
C LEU A 162 4.10 3.79 -35.58
N HIS A 163 4.89 4.73 -36.10
CA HIS A 163 6.32 4.91 -35.85
C HIS A 163 6.60 6.19 -35.05
#